data_AF-D6TX18-F1
#
_entry.id   AF-D6TX18-F1
#
_cell.length_a   1.000
_cell.length_b   1.000
_cell.length_c   1.000
_cell.angle_alpha   90.00
_cell.angle_beta   90.00
_cell.angle_gamma   90.00
#
_symmetry.space_group_name_H-M   'P 1'
#
loop_
_entity.id
_entity.type
_entity.pdbx_description
1 polymer ?
#
loop_
_entity_poly.entity_id
_entity_poly.type
_entity_poly.pdbx_seq_one_letter_code
_entity_poly.pdbx_strand_id
1 'polypeptide(L)'
;MPIHDIETLKRAHLDFRRNTMANFIVDVRRTRAEQIRAMTSDPETLPDIETYEREIWRIESRTYLRSRHIELRIFFNYGQTQLHNAMVEHHLTLRELREALHNGDLELQGNYTFGQTTAIFAPQLKEQHTRFDLVKQAFHHLNDTTLTPRQKVEQVLNTKGFGDNNATGLGMIFHPEAIGIVNGATRAYLHKMGHTAASTQSWQQLQDVLFSLHKLLKTRDFIELDWFLYLYSAQLTQQQNTSEAALVYETSSENENHYDLLALYLRERPRTEKEVALTFREVETIIRGQLPSSARQHRSWWANDSIVNVQSQQWLDASWRVSRINMSEEKIIFSRITKRERQYIDFFSELLQALQEKHLPYHRLPSPDGRNWILWRWIPDKGAPVTSLVFSFTHSHSFRVELYIDTRDKERNKLIFDALYERREDIKEELGELAEALEWERMNDNQASRIALYHAGEITDTKSNLTALREWAAEAMSHFQPVMIKFLDPIL
;
A
#
# COMPACT_ATOMS: atom_id res chain seq x y z
N MET A 1 26.72 -21.01 5.06
CA MET A 1 25.28 -20.69 5.06
C MET A 1 24.78 -20.87 3.64
N PRO A 2 23.84 -21.79 3.36
CA PRO A 2 23.35 -21.98 1.99
C PRO A 2 22.44 -20.81 1.64
N ILE A 3 23.00 -19.81 0.96
CA ILE A 3 22.24 -18.78 0.25
C ILE A 3 22.23 -19.21 -1.22
N HIS A 4 21.05 -19.24 -1.85
CA HIS A 4 20.90 -19.78 -3.20
C HIS A 4 21.64 -19.00 -4.30
N ASP A 5 22.10 -17.78 -4.04
CA ASP A 5 23.03 -17.06 -4.94
C ASP A 5 23.74 -15.90 -4.22
N ILE A 6 24.97 -16.15 -3.74
CA ILE A 6 25.77 -15.14 -3.02
C ILE A 6 26.17 -13.97 -3.93
N GLU A 7 26.45 -14.21 -5.20
CA GLU A 7 26.94 -13.16 -6.10
C GLU A 7 25.81 -12.24 -6.56
N THR A 8 24.60 -12.77 -6.74
CA THR A 8 23.41 -11.93 -6.98
C THR A 8 23.06 -11.10 -5.75
N LEU A 9 23.14 -11.67 -4.55
CA LEU A 9 22.93 -10.92 -3.30
C LEU A 9 23.93 -9.76 -3.15
N LYS A 10 25.22 -10.00 -3.43
CA LYS A 10 26.25 -8.94 -3.43
C LYS A 10 25.97 -7.85 -4.46
N ARG A 11 25.59 -8.22 -5.69
CA ARG A 11 25.23 -7.25 -6.74
C ARG A 11 24.03 -6.40 -6.34
N ALA A 12 22.97 -7.01 -5.82
CA ALA A 12 21.80 -6.30 -5.33
C ALA A 12 22.16 -5.32 -4.19
N HIS A 13 23.06 -5.70 -3.29
CA HIS A 13 23.55 -4.80 -2.25
C HIS A 13 24.37 -3.63 -2.81
N LEU A 14 25.21 -3.86 -3.82
CA LEU A 14 25.93 -2.77 -4.50
C LEU A 14 24.98 -1.76 -5.15
N ASP A 15 23.90 -2.23 -5.78
CA ASP A 15 22.87 -1.35 -6.36
C ASP A 15 22.08 -0.62 -5.28
N PHE A 16 21.75 -1.30 -4.18
CA PHE A 16 21.16 -0.67 -3.00
C PHE A 16 22.04 0.47 -2.46
N ARG A 17 23.36 0.27 -2.37
CA ARG A 17 24.27 1.34 -1.93
C ARG A 17 24.34 2.52 -2.89
N ARG A 18 24.02 2.33 -4.18
CA ARG A 18 23.92 3.42 -5.17
C ARG A 18 22.57 4.12 -5.14
N ASN A 19 21.54 3.49 -4.54
CA ASN A 19 20.22 4.08 -4.40
C ASN A 19 20.23 5.17 -3.31
N THR A 20 20.26 6.43 -3.72
CA THR A 20 20.32 7.59 -2.82
C THR A 20 19.11 7.67 -1.90
N MET A 21 17.92 7.27 -2.35
CA MET A 21 16.71 7.27 -1.52
C MET A 21 16.78 6.20 -0.42
N ALA A 22 17.17 4.98 -0.79
CA ALA A 22 17.31 3.88 0.17
C ALA A 22 18.35 4.21 1.25
N ASN A 23 19.48 4.83 0.86
CA ASN A 23 20.48 5.27 1.81
C ASN A 23 19.95 6.36 2.75
N PHE A 24 19.12 7.30 2.27
CA PHE A 24 18.59 8.37 3.10
C PHE A 24 17.65 7.81 4.17
N ILE A 25 16.82 6.82 3.80
CA ILE A 25 16.00 6.09 4.76
C ILE A 25 16.88 5.44 5.83
N VAL A 26 17.97 4.76 5.46
CA VAL A 26 18.92 4.22 6.46
C VAL A 26 19.47 5.31 7.37
N ASP A 27 19.84 6.47 6.82
CA ASP A 27 20.37 7.58 7.61
C ASP A 27 19.32 8.10 8.61
N VAL A 28 18.06 8.27 8.19
CA VAL A 28 16.94 8.63 9.09
C VAL A 28 16.76 7.60 10.20
N ARG A 29 16.77 6.30 9.86
CA ARG A 29 16.65 5.20 10.84
C ARG A 29 17.79 5.23 11.86
N ARG A 30 19.03 5.48 11.42
CA ARG A 30 20.22 5.57 12.28
C ARG A 30 20.17 6.79 13.19
N THR A 31 19.88 7.97 12.65
CA THR A 31 19.71 9.20 13.44
C THR A 31 18.60 9.02 14.48
N ARG A 32 17.48 8.40 14.10
CA ARG A 32 16.40 8.15 15.06
C ARG A 32 16.80 7.14 16.14
N ALA A 33 17.54 6.09 15.78
CA ALA A 33 18.08 5.16 16.78
C ALA A 33 19.01 5.85 17.78
N GLU A 34 19.85 6.80 17.34
CA GLU A 34 20.68 7.64 18.21
C GLU A 34 19.84 8.49 19.16
N GLN A 35 18.80 9.16 18.65
CA GLN A 35 17.88 9.97 19.46
C GLN A 35 17.13 9.12 20.50
N ILE A 36 16.68 7.92 20.12
CA ILE A 36 16.02 6.99 21.05
C ILE A 36 17.00 6.57 22.15
N ARG A 37 18.23 6.19 21.82
CA ARG A 37 19.26 5.86 22.83
C ARG A 37 19.53 7.03 23.78
N ALA A 38 19.60 8.25 23.27
CA ALA A 38 19.79 9.44 24.11
C ALA A 38 18.60 9.66 25.06
N MET A 39 17.37 9.61 24.53
CA MET A 39 16.11 9.79 25.27
C MET A 39 15.91 8.73 26.36
N THR A 40 16.48 7.53 26.17
CA THR A 40 16.29 6.38 27.06
C THR A 40 17.55 6.01 27.84
N SER A 41 18.59 6.86 27.78
CA SER A 41 19.87 6.63 28.48
C SER A 41 19.70 6.59 30.00
N ASP A 42 18.76 7.39 30.53
CA ASP A 42 18.22 7.26 31.87
C ASP A 42 16.72 6.91 31.78
N PRO A 43 16.33 5.64 32.04
CA PRO A 43 14.94 5.21 31.97
C PRO A 43 14.00 5.97 32.91
N GLU A 44 14.53 6.61 33.95
CA GLU A 44 13.72 7.38 34.91
C GLU A 44 13.33 8.76 34.38
N THR A 45 13.99 9.24 33.32
CA THR A 45 13.67 10.53 32.67
C THR A 45 12.52 10.43 31.66
N LEU A 46 12.11 9.21 31.28
CA LEU A 46 10.90 9.00 30.47
C LEU A 46 9.67 9.46 31.28
N PRO A 47 8.85 10.38 30.74
CA PRO A 47 7.78 10.99 31.52
C PRO A 47 6.62 10.03 31.78
N ASP A 48 6.25 9.24 30.78
CA ASP A 48 5.09 8.35 30.81
C ASP A 48 5.19 7.25 29.75
N ILE A 49 4.29 6.26 29.85
CA ILE A 49 4.22 5.16 28.89
C ILE A 49 3.71 5.64 27.52
N GLU A 50 2.88 6.67 27.48
CA GLU A 50 2.36 7.26 26.25
C GLU A 50 3.49 7.84 25.38
N THR A 51 4.51 8.43 26.01
CA THR A 51 5.71 8.93 25.33
C THR A 51 6.54 7.79 24.78
N TYR A 52 6.74 6.71 25.54
CA TYR A 52 7.34 5.49 24.98
C TYR A 52 6.53 4.93 23.80
N GLU A 53 5.21 4.84 23.96
CA GLU A 53 4.31 4.31 22.94
C GLU A 53 4.35 5.15 21.65
N ARG A 54 4.47 6.47 21.78
CA ARG A 54 4.60 7.40 20.65
C ARG A 54 5.99 7.35 20.01
N GLU A 55 7.03 7.53 20.80
CA GLU A 55 8.40 7.79 20.30
C GLU A 55 9.16 6.53 19.87
N ILE A 56 8.79 5.37 20.42
CA ILE A 56 9.59 4.13 20.32
C ILE A 56 8.74 2.93 19.94
N TRP A 57 7.47 2.86 20.37
CA TRP A 57 6.59 1.76 20.00
C TRP A 57 5.99 2.03 18.61
N ARG A 58 4.94 2.84 18.49
CA ARG A 58 4.12 2.98 17.28
C ARG A 58 4.95 3.48 16.10
N ILE A 59 4.84 2.83 14.95
CA ILE A 59 5.25 3.45 13.68
C ILE A 59 4.37 4.68 13.49
N GLU A 60 4.97 5.83 13.75
CA GLU A 60 4.36 7.15 13.65
C GLU A 60 5.48 8.09 13.21
N SER A 61 5.18 8.95 12.24
CA SER A 61 6.21 9.73 11.54
C SER A 61 5.89 11.22 11.53
N ARG A 62 6.00 11.90 12.66
CA ARG A 62 5.85 13.36 12.69
C ARG A 62 7.20 14.01 12.43
N THR A 63 7.41 14.42 11.17
CA THR A 63 8.64 15.10 10.76
C THR A 63 8.43 16.60 10.63
N TYR A 64 9.35 17.37 11.20
CA TYR A 64 9.38 18.81 11.04
C TYR A 64 10.72 19.26 10.43
N LEU A 65 10.67 20.12 9.43
CA LEU A 65 11.83 20.80 8.87
C LEU A 65 11.81 22.24 9.36
N ARG A 66 12.73 22.62 10.25
CA ARG A 66 12.79 23.96 10.86
C ARG A 66 11.42 24.38 11.42
N SER A 67 10.81 23.51 12.22
CA SER A 67 9.47 23.64 12.82
C SER A 67 8.29 23.62 11.84
N ARG A 68 8.51 23.51 10.52
CA ARG A 68 7.44 23.27 9.54
C ARG A 68 7.16 21.78 9.45
N HIS A 69 5.92 21.36 9.70
CA HIS A 69 5.51 19.97 9.54
C HIS A 69 5.57 19.55 8.06
N ILE A 70 6.25 18.44 7.77
CA ILE A 70 6.44 17.90 6.41
C ILE A 70 6.19 16.38 6.29
N GLU A 71 5.78 15.71 7.38
CA GLU A 71 5.36 14.30 7.44
C GLU A 71 6.14 13.34 6.51
N LEU A 72 7.34 12.90 6.90
CA LEU A 72 8.12 11.95 6.11
C LEU A 72 7.71 10.50 6.43
N ARG A 73 6.70 9.98 5.73
CA ARG A 73 6.29 8.57 5.87
C ARG A 73 7.26 7.64 5.14
N ILE A 74 8.23 7.08 5.86
CA ILE A 74 9.24 6.17 5.28
C ILE A 74 8.90 4.67 5.41
N PHE A 75 7.88 4.31 6.21
CA PHE A 75 7.44 2.93 6.46
C PHE A 75 6.00 2.68 6.04
N PHE A 76 5.74 2.33 4.79
CA PHE A 76 4.50 1.65 4.35
C PHE A 76 4.80 0.94 3.02
N ASN A 77 3.92 0.04 2.57
CA ASN A 77 3.96 -0.44 1.18
C ASN A 77 4.08 0.81 0.30
N TYR A 78 5.14 0.90 -0.52
CA TYR A 78 5.55 2.10 -1.29
C TYR A 78 6.34 3.20 -0.54
N GLY A 79 7.11 2.90 0.51
CA GLY A 79 7.85 3.91 1.32
C GLY A 79 8.74 4.90 0.55
N GLN A 80 9.37 4.48 -0.56
CA GLN A 80 10.10 5.42 -1.44
C GLN A 80 9.17 6.39 -2.18
N THR A 81 7.97 5.95 -2.54
CA THR A 81 6.93 6.75 -3.19
C THR A 81 6.36 7.79 -2.23
N GLN A 82 6.11 7.44 -0.97
CA GLN A 82 5.59 8.39 0.02
C GLN A 82 6.61 9.49 0.35
N LEU A 83 7.88 9.13 0.51
CA LEU A 83 8.97 10.08 0.66
C LEU A 83 9.12 10.99 -0.57
N HIS A 84 9.02 10.42 -1.78
CA HIS A 84 9.00 11.20 -3.02
C HIS A 84 7.82 12.18 -3.06
N ASN A 85 6.63 11.76 -2.66
CA ASN A 85 5.44 12.62 -2.66
C ASN A 85 5.58 13.77 -1.66
N ALA A 86 6.08 13.51 -0.45
CA ALA A 86 6.36 14.56 0.54
C ALA A 86 7.41 15.55 0.01
N MET A 87 8.43 15.06 -0.69
CA MET A 87 9.42 15.92 -1.36
C MET A 87 8.79 16.82 -2.42
N VAL A 88 7.92 16.26 -3.28
CA VAL A 88 7.21 17.04 -4.31
C VAL A 88 6.28 18.08 -3.68
N GLU A 89 5.45 17.68 -2.71
CA GLU A 89 4.51 18.55 -2.01
C GLU A 89 5.21 19.75 -1.35
N HIS A 90 6.33 19.48 -0.68
CA HIS A 90 7.07 20.51 0.04
C HIS A 90 8.16 21.21 -0.79
N HIS A 91 8.26 20.87 -2.08
CA HIS A 91 9.27 21.42 -3.00
C HIS A 91 10.71 21.21 -2.48
N LEU A 92 10.97 20.02 -1.93
CA LEU A 92 12.24 19.63 -1.34
C LEU A 92 12.98 18.64 -2.25
N THR A 93 14.29 18.78 -2.31
CA THR A 93 15.18 17.79 -2.89
C THR A 93 15.69 16.82 -1.83
N LEU A 94 16.09 15.62 -2.27
CA LEU A 94 16.69 14.64 -1.36
C LEU A 94 17.99 15.17 -0.74
N ARG A 95 18.70 16.04 -1.45
CA ARG A 95 19.92 16.69 -0.95
C ARG A 95 19.60 17.62 0.22
N GLU A 96 18.58 18.47 0.10
CA GLU A 96 18.15 19.37 1.18
C GLU A 96 17.69 18.60 2.41
N LEU A 97 16.94 17.51 2.22
CA LEU A 97 16.54 16.64 3.34
C LEU A 97 17.74 15.98 4.04
N ARG A 98 18.76 15.57 3.27
CA ARG A 98 20.01 15.03 3.82
C ARG A 98 20.80 16.06 4.61
N GLU A 99 20.94 17.26 4.06
CA GLU A 99 21.59 18.38 4.75
C GLU A 99 20.84 18.75 6.02
N ALA A 100 19.51 18.80 5.97
CA ALA A 100 18.68 19.08 7.13
C ALA A 100 18.80 18.00 8.22
N LEU A 101 18.82 16.71 7.83
CA LEU A 101 19.05 15.61 8.76
C LEU A 101 20.43 15.71 9.42
N HIS A 102 21.48 16.02 8.65
CA HIS A 102 22.84 16.15 9.16
C HIS A 102 23.01 17.35 10.11
N ASN A 103 22.39 18.48 9.80
CA ASN A 103 22.49 19.71 10.59
C ASN A 103 21.54 19.75 11.80
N GLY A 104 20.65 18.75 11.94
CA GLY A 104 19.64 18.72 13.00
C GLY A 104 18.40 19.58 12.72
N ASP A 105 18.27 20.15 11.53
CA ASP A 105 17.10 20.92 11.09
C ASP A 105 15.87 20.03 10.80
N LEU A 106 16.09 18.72 10.62
CA LEU A 106 15.04 17.72 10.42
C LEU A 106 14.70 17.02 11.74
N GLU A 107 13.67 17.51 12.40
CA GLU A 107 13.16 16.94 13.65
C GLU A 107 12.32 15.68 13.36
N LEU A 108 12.67 14.59 14.02
CA LEU A 108 12.02 13.29 13.89
C LEU A 108 11.30 12.97 15.20
N GLN A 109 9.96 12.99 15.19
CA GLN A 109 9.13 12.56 16.31
C GLN A 109 8.38 11.27 15.94
N GLY A 110 8.36 10.30 16.86
CA GLY A 110 7.80 8.97 16.61
C GLY A 110 8.83 7.90 16.24
N ASN A 111 8.39 6.69 15.89
CA ASN A 111 9.29 5.57 15.60
C ASN A 111 9.53 5.39 14.09
N TYR A 112 10.80 5.56 13.71
CA TYR A 112 11.31 5.37 12.36
C TYR A 112 12.28 4.19 12.26
N THR A 113 12.21 3.18 13.13
CA THR A 113 13.23 2.12 13.16
C THR A 113 12.69 0.75 12.80
N PHE A 114 11.72 0.22 13.52
CA PHE A 114 11.05 -1.06 13.25
C PHE A 114 9.59 -1.02 13.68
N GLY A 115 8.76 -1.95 13.21
CA GLY A 115 7.33 -1.99 13.52
C GLY A 115 6.91 -3.12 14.45
N GLN A 116 5.75 -2.95 15.10
CA GLN A 116 5.00 -4.05 15.69
C GLN A 116 3.50 -3.96 15.36
N THR A 117 2.79 -5.04 15.66
CA THR A 117 1.38 -5.24 15.29
C THR A 117 0.39 -4.53 16.21
N THR A 118 0.81 -4.14 17.42
CA THR A 118 -0.07 -3.49 18.41
C THR A 118 0.22 -2.00 18.52
N ALA A 119 -0.84 -1.21 18.68
CA ALA A 119 -0.72 0.23 18.93
C ALA A 119 -0.19 0.53 20.34
N ILE A 120 -0.52 -0.31 21.33
CA ILE A 120 -0.10 -0.12 22.73
C ILE A 120 0.86 -1.22 23.16
N PHE A 121 1.74 -0.89 24.12
CA PHE A 121 2.63 -1.88 24.72
C PHE A 121 1.83 -2.80 25.65
N ALA A 122 2.12 -4.10 25.60
CA ALA A 122 1.52 -5.13 26.45
C ALA A 122 0.00 -4.94 26.73
N PRO A 123 -0.87 -4.88 25.69
CA PRO A 123 -2.30 -4.59 25.84
C PRO A 123 -3.04 -5.51 26.82
N GLN A 124 -2.52 -6.71 27.05
CA GLN A 124 -3.04 -7.68 28.00
C GLN A 124 -2.90 -7.25 29.47
N LEU A 125 -2.07 -6.26 29.78
CA LEU A 125 -1.88 -5.69 31.10
C LEU A 125 -2.70 -4.41 31.23
N LYS A 126 -3.72 -4.42 32.10
CA LYS A 126 -4.68 -3.32 32.22
C LYS A 126 -4.09 -2.06 32.87
N GLU A 127 -3.15 -2.22 33.78
CA GLU A 127 -2.57 -1.11 34.55
C GLU A 127 -1.44 -0.43 33.77
N GLN A 128 -1.56 0.88 33.54
CA GLN A 128 -0.53 1.68 32.86
C GLN A 128 0.81 1.68 33.60
N HIS A 129 0.80 1.83 34.94
CA HIS A 129 2.05 1.85 35.71
C HIS A 129 2.81 0.52 35.58
N THR A 130 2.12 -0.61 35.68
CA THR A 130 2.73 -1.95 35.57
C THR A 130 3.36 -2.15 34.19
N ARG A 131 2.70 -1.65 33.13
CA ARG A 131 3.28 -1.65 31.78
C ARG A 131 4.50 -0.74 31.68
N PHE A 132 4.46 0.43 32.33
CA PHE A 132 5.55 1.38 32.28
C PHE A 132 6.79 0.90 33.04
N ASP A 133 6.60 0.26 34.19
CA ASP A 133 7.68 -0.36 34.97
C ASP A 133 8.42 -1.43 34.15
N LEU A 134 7.70 -2.23 33.35
CA LEU A 134 8.29 -3.21 32.44
C LEU A 134 9.08 -2.55 31.30
N VAL A 135 8.62 -1.41 30.79
CA VAL A 135 9.37 -0.61 29.80
C VAL A 135 10.66 -0.07 30.40
N LYS A 136 10.59 0.53 31.60
CA LYS A 136 11.77 1.03 32.32
C LYS A 136 12.76 -0.10 32.61
N GLN A 137 12.28 -1.25 33.06
CA GLN A 137 13.09 -2.44 33.29
C GLN A 137 13.84 -2.87 32.03
N ALA A 138 13.16 -2.91 30.87
CA ALA A 138 13.81 -3.24 29.61
C ALA A 138 14.94 -2.25 29.25
N PHE A 139 14.74 -0.95 29.46
CA PHE A 139 15.79 0.04 29.21
C PHE A 139 16.92 -0.02 30.24
N HIS A 140 16.65 -0.32 31.51
CA HIS A 140 17.70 -0.63 32.49
C HIS A 140 18.60 -1.77 32.01
N HIS A 141 18.00 -2.85 31.49
CA HIS A 141 18.75 -3.96 30.89
C HIS A 141 19.56 -3.52 29.66
N LEU A 142 19.00 -2.69 28.77
CA LEU A 142 19.69 -2.21 27.56
C LEU A 142 20.84 -1.24 27.87
N ASN A 143 20.75 -0.48 28.97
CA ASN A 143 21.79 0.46 29.39
C ASN A 143 22.87 -0.16 30.29
N ASP A 144 22.67 -1.38 30.81
CA ASP A 144 23.63 -2.05 31.69
C ASP A 144 24.99 -2.29 31.00
N THR A 145 26.02 -1.57 31.44
CA THR A 145 27.36 -1.67 30.83
C THR A 145 28.09 -2.98 31.16
N THR A 146 27.59 -3.78 32.08
CA THR A 146 28.18 -5.07 32.47
C THR A 146 27.76 -6.23 31.56
N LEU A 147 26.66 -6.05 30.81
CA LEU A 147 26.10 -7.06 29.93
C LEU A 147 26.59 -6.90 28.50
N THR A 148 26.86 -8.03 27.84
CA THR A 148 27.06 -8.05 26.38
C THR A 148 25.76 -7.72 25.64
N PRO A 149 25.81 -7.21 24.39
CA PRO A 149 24.60 -6.91 23.61
C PRO A 149 23.58 -8.06 23.54
N ARG A 150 24.04 -9.31 23.41
CA ARG A 150 23.16 -10.50 23.39
C ARG A 150 22.49 -10.75 24.74
N GLN A 151 23.24 -10.61 25.84
CA GLN A 151 22.68 -10.75 27.19
C GLN A 151 21.63 -9.67 27.48
N LYS A 152 21.84 -8.43 27.03
CA LYS A 152 20.85 -7.36 27.16
C LYS A 152 19.53 -7.72 26.48
N VAL A 153 19.59 -8.17 25.23
CA VAL A 153 18.41 -8.61 24.47
C VAL A 153 17.71 -9.79 25.16
N GLU A 154 18.47 -10.73 25.72
CA GLU A 154 17.91 -11.86 26.47
C GLU A 154 17.15 -11.39 27.73
N GLN A 155 17.70 -10.43 28.49
CA GLN A 155 16.99 -9.85 29.64
C GLN A 155 15.72 -9.10 29.22
N VAL A 156 15.76 -8.35 28.11
CA VAL A 156 14.56 -7.69 27.55
C VAL A 156 13.52 -8.73 27.13
N LEU A 157 13.92 -9.80 26.47
CA LEU A 157 13.00 -10.87 26.04
C LEU A 157 12.33 -11.58 27.22
N ASN A 158 13.04 -11.71 28.34
CA ASN A 158 12.49 -12.26 29.59
C ASN A 158 11.52 -11.29 30.30
N THR A 159 11.47 -10.03 29.88
CA THR A 159 10.53 -9.04 30.40
C THR A 159 9.16 -9.21 29.74
N LYS A 160 8.11 -9.32 30.56
CA LYS A 160 6.75 -9.56 30.07
C LYS A 160 6.31 -8.47 29.07
N GLY A 161 5.78 -8.89 27.93
CA GLY A 161 5.30 -7.98 26.87
C GLY A 161 6.29 -7.80 25.72
N PHE A 162 7.52 -8.27 25.85
CA PHE A 162 8.49 -8.33 24.77
C PHE A 162 8.56 -9.73 24.17
N GLY A 163 8.57 -9.81 22.85
CA GLY A 163 8.87 -11.02 22.08
C GLY A 163 10.04 -10.77 21.13
N ASP A 164 10.45 -11.79 20.37
CA ASP A 164 11.62 -11.75 19.48
C ASP A 164 11.74 -10.43 18.70
N ASN A 165 10.67 -10.01 18.00
CA ASN A 165 10.66 -8.79 17.18
C ASN A 165 11.05 -7.54 17.99
N ASN A 166 10.43 -7.36 19.16
CA ASN A 166 10.58 -6.12 19.93
C ASN A 166 11.88 -6.12 20.74
N ALA A 167 12.26 -7.27 21.31
CA ALA A 167 13.51 -7.39 22.05
C ALA A 167 14.73 -7.22 21.13
N THR A 168 14.73 -7.87 19.96
CA THR A 168 15.82 -7.73 18.99
C THR A 168 15.76 -6.41 18.22
N GLY A 169 14.57 -5.83 18.00
CA GLY A 169 14.41 -4.50 17.43
C GLY A 169 14.98 -3.41 18.33
N LEU A 170 14.66 -3.43 19.63
CA LEU A 170 15.32 -2.56 20.62
C LEU A 170 16.82 -2.87 20.72
N GLY A 171 17.20 -4.14 20.68
CA GLY A 171 18.61 -4.54 20.63
C GLY A 171 19.36 -3.93 19.44
N MET A 172 18.74 -3.90 18.26
CA MET A 172 19.29 -3.27 17.05
C MET A 172 19.37 -1.75 17.19
N ILE A 173 18.42 -1.10 17.86
CA ILE A 173 18.51 0.33 18.19
C ILE A 173 19.70 0.59 19.12
N PHE A 174 19.87 -0.20 20.18
CA PHE A 174 20.91 0.06 21.19
C PHE A 174 22.31 -0.38 20.74
N HIS A 175 22.36 -1.43 19.92
CA HIS A 175 23.59 -2.08 19.48
C HIS A 175 23.53 -2.41 17.98
N PRO A 176 23.43 -1.39 17.10
CA PRO A 176 23.25 -1.58 15.66
C PRO A 176 24.42 -2.31 14.99
N GLU A 177 25.59 -2.36 15.61
CA GLU A 177 26.77 -3.08 15.10
C GLU A 177 26.82 -4.55 15.57
N ALA A 178 25.98 -4.95 16.52
CA ALA A 178 26.08 -6.25 17.20
C ALA A 178 24.79 -7.08 17.18
N ILE A 179 23.63 -6.43 17.04
CA ILE A 179 22.31 -7.09 17.07
C ILE A 179 21.53 -6.73 15.81
N GLY A 180 21.10 -7.74 15.06
CA GLY A 180 20.09 -7.60 14.02
C GLY A 180 18.70 -7.93 14.54
N ILE A 181 17.68 -7.24 14.01
CA ILE A 181 16.29 -7.56 14.31
C ILE A 181 15.92 -8.95 13.78
N VAL A 182 15.15 -9.70 14.55
CA VAL A 182 14.59 -11.00 14.20
C VAL A 182 13.09 -10.95 14.37
N ASN A 183 12.38 -10.98 13.25
CA ASN A 183 10.92 -11.00 13.21
C ASN A 183 10.38 -11.90 12.10
N GLY A 184 9.07 -11.86 11.88
CA GLY A 184 8.44 -12.65 10.82
C GLY A 184 9.00 -12.33 9.43
N ALA A 185 9.30 -11.05 9.14
CA ALA A 185 9.91 -10.65 7.87
C ALA A 185 11.34 -11.19 7.74
N THR A 186 12.14 -11.11 8.80
CA THR A 186 13.48 -11.71 8.89
C THR A 186 13.48 -13.18 8.50
N ARG A 187 12.60 -13.94 9.14
CA ARG A 187 12.49 -15.38 8.91
C ARG A 187 12.04 -15.67 7.49
N ALA A 188 11.06 -14.92 6.98
CA ALA A 188 10.53 -15.09 5.63
C ALA A 188 11.58 -14.83 4.54
N TYR A 189 12.38 -13.76 4.64
CA TYR A 189 13.40 -13.50 3.62
C TYR A 189 14.58 -14.46 3.72
N LEU A 190 14.99 -14.88 4.92
CA LEU A 190 16.06 -15.87 5.09
C LEU A 190 15.66 -17.20 4.44
N HIS A 191 14.40 -17.60 4.63
CA HIS A 191 13.82 -18.75 3.96
C HIS A 191 13.85 -18.59 2.44
N LYS A 192 13.41 -17.44 1.89
CA LYS A 192 13.48 -17.16 0.44
C LYS A 192 14.89 -17.19 -0.12
N MET A 193 15.88 -16.82 0.68
CA MET A 193 17.30 -16.89 0.31
C MET A 193 17.89 -18.30 0.40
N GLY A 194 17.13 -19.32 0.82
CA GLY A 194 17.58 -20.72 0.91
C GLY A 194 17.89 -21.21 2.32
N HIS A 195 17.77 -20.35 3.31
CA HIS A 195 17.96 -20.72 4.71
C HIS A 195 16.63 -21.19 5.31
N THR A 196 16.15 -22.35 4.89
CA THR A 196 14.82 -22.89 5.23
C THR A 196 14.62 -23.14 6.73
N ALA A 197 15.71 -23.37 7.48
CA ALA A 197 15.70 -23.51 8.94
C ALA A 197 15.34 -22.20 9.69
N ALA A 198 15.23 -21.07 9.01
CA ALA A 198 14.95 -19.78 9.64
C ALA A 198 13.65 -19.74 10.45
N SER A 199 12.64 -20.53 10.07
CA SER A 199 11.34 -20.57 10.74
C SER A 199 11.39 -21.25 12.12
N THR A 200 12.31 -22.19 12.32
CA THR A 200 12.40 -23.00 13.56
C THR A 200 13.56 -22.61 14.46
N GLN A 201 14.54 -21.86 13.94
CA GLN A 201 15.68 -21.42 14.72
C GLN A 201 15.34 -20.34 15.75
N SER A 202 16.07 -20.34 16.88
CA SER A 202 15.96 -19.29 17.88
C SER A 202 16.51 -17.95 17.36
N TRP A 203 16.16 -16.85 18.03
CA TRP A 203 16.72 -15.54 17.65
C TRP A 203 18.25 -15.53 17.75
N GLN A 204 18.86 -16.22 18.73
CA GLN A 204 20.32 -16.31 18.87
C GLN A 204 20.96 -17.02 17.68
N GLN A 205 20.39 -18.15 17.24
CA GLN A 205 20.88 -18.89 16.07
C GLN A 205 20.77 -18.03 14.81
N LEU A 206 19.70 -17.23 14.69
CA LEU A 206 19.53 -16.28 13.60
C LEU A 206 20.48 -15.08 13.67
N GLN A 207 20.98 -14.69 14.85
CA GLN A 207 22.02 -13.65 14.94
C GLN A 207 23.30 -14.07 14.22
N ASP A 208 23.70 -15.34 14.29
CA ASP A 208 24.92 -15.81 13.63
C ASP A 208 24.78 -15.78 12.09
N VAL A 209 23.58 -16.05 11.59
CA VAL A 209 23.19 -15.92 10.18
C VAL A 209 23.26 -14.45 9.75
N LEU A 210 22.62 -13.54 10.50
CA LEU A 210 22.63 -12.11 10.21
C LEU A 210 24.04 -11.52 10.27
N PHE A 211 24.86 -11.94 11.23
CA PHE A 211 26.25 -11.50 11.34
C PHE A 211 27.10 -11.97 10.15
N SER A 212 26.85 -13.19 9.67
CA SER A 212 27.49 -13.69 8.45
C SER A 212 27.09 -12.87 7.22
N LEU A 213 25.81 -12.49 7.10
CA LEU A 213 25.31 -11.61 6.04
C LEU A 213 25.91 -10.21 6.12
N HIS A 214 25.92 -9.60 7.31
CA HIS A 214 26.52 -8.29 7.55
C HIS A 214 27.99 -8.28 7.10
N LYS A 215 28.78 -9.28 7.50
CA LYS A 215 30.19 -9.41 7.07
C LYS A 215 30.35 -9.63 5.57
N LEU A 216 29.49 -10.47 4.98
CA LEU A 216 29.53 -10.80 3.55
C LEU A 216 29.25 -9.57 2.68
N LEU A 217 28.24 -8.79 3.07
CA LEU A 217 27.77 -7.61 2.35
C LEU A 217 28.53 -6.34 2.72
N LYS A 218 29.22 -6.33 3.87
CA LYS A 218 29.88 -5.16 4.45
C LYS A 218 28.91 -3.99 4.59
N THR A 219 27.71 -4.27 5.12
CA THR A 219 26.74 -3.22 5.45
C THR A 219 27.33 -2.33 6.54
N ARG A 220 26.89 -1.06 6.64
CA ARG A 220 27.40 -0.17 7.69
C ARG A 220 27.09 -0.67 9.10
N ASP A 221 25.91 -1.25 9.27
CA ASP A 221 25.39 -1.81 10.53
C ASP A 221 24.21 -2.76 10.21
N PHE A 222 23.53 -3.24 11.26
CA PHE A 222 22.32 -4.05 11.14
C PHE A 222 21.06 -3.27 10.75
N ILE A 223 21.03 -1.93 10.92
CA ILE A 223 19.92 -1.08 10.46
C ILE A 223 19.92 -1.03 8.92
N GLU A 224 21.10 -0.86 8.30
CA GLU A 224 21.27 -0.97 6.87
C GLU A 224 20.94 -2.38 6.37
N LEU A 225 21.45 -3.42 7.06
CA LEU A 225 21.21 -4.80 6.65
C LEU A 225 19.72 -5.12 6.64
N ASP A 226 18.99 -4.75 7.70
CA ASP A 226 17.54 -4.96 7.78
C ASP A 226 16.80 -4.25 6.63
N TRP A 227 17.12 -2.97 6.36
CA TRP A 227 16.47 -2.24 5.27
C TRP A 227 16.76 -2.85 3.90
N PHE A 228 18.01 -3.24 3.66
CA PHE A 228 18.41 -3.91 2.43
C PHE A 228 17.66 -5.22 2.25
N LEU A 229 17.60 -6.07 3.29
CA LEU A 229 16.93 -7.37 3.23
C LEU A 229 15.42 -7.20 3.04
N TYR A 230 14.80 -6.18 3.64
CA TYR A 230 13.42 -5.82 3.38
C TYR A 230 13.17 -5.52 1.89
N LEU A 231 13.94 -4.60 1.29
CA LEU A 231 13.79 -4.24 -0.13
C LEU A 231 14.14 -5.40 -1.07
N TYR A 232 15.21 -6.12 -0.78
CA TYR A 232 15.64 -7.28 -1.56
C TYR A 232 14.60 -8.40 -1.52
N SER A 233 13.95 -8.62 -0.37
CA SER A 233 12.85 -9.60 -0.28
C SER A 233 11.64 -9.20 -1.11
N ALA A 234 11.33 -7.91 -1.20
CA ALA A 234 10.26 -7.41 -2.06
C ALA A 234 10.61 -7.61 -3.55
N GLN A 235 11.86 -7.36 -3.93
CA GLN A 235 12.37 -7.63 -5.27
C GLN A 235 12.34 -9.12 -5.60
N LEU A 236 12.79 -9.99 -4.69
CA LEU A 236 12.71 -11.44 -4.86
C LEU A 236 11.26 -11.91 -4.98
N THR A 237 10.33 -11.29 -4.27
CA THR A 237 8.89 -11.61 -4.40
C THR A 237 8.36 -11.16 -5.76
N GLN A 238 8.75 -9.98 -6.23
CA GLN A 238 8.38 -9.50 -7.57
C GLN A 238 9.00 -10.37 -8.67
N GLN A 239 10.28 -10.74 -8.53
CA GLN A 239 11.03 -11.59 -9.46
C GLN A 239 10.60 -13.05 -9.40
N GLN A 240 10.25 -13.61 -8.24
CA GLN A 240 9.57 -14.90 -8.14
C GLN A 240 8.20 -14.79 -8.78
N ASN A 241 7.42 -13.74 -8.55
CA ASN A 241 6.14 -13.57 -9.23
C ASN A 241 6.29 -13.39 -10.76
N THR A 242 7.33 -12.72 -11.27
CA THR A 242 7.60 -12.60 -12.73
C THR A 242 8.25 -13.84 -13.33
N SER A 243 9.13 -14.53 -12.58
CA SER A 243 9.83 -15.74 -13.04
C SER A 243 8.98 -16.99 -12.89
N GLU A 244 8.14 -17.08 -11.85
CA GLU A 244 7.06 -18.07 -11.74
C GLU A 244 6.00 -17.74 -12.80
N ALA A 245 5.63 -16.48 -13.05
CA ALA A 245 4.77 -16.17 -14.20
C ALA A 245 5.40 -16.54 -15.56
N ALA A 246 6.74 -16.51 -15.70
CA ALA A 246 7.45 -16.90 -16.93
C ALA A 246 7.73 -18.41 -17.04
N LEU A 247 8.01 -19.11 -15.93
CA LEU A 247 8.25 -20.56 -15.85
C LEU A 247 6.95 -21.37 -15.77
N VAL A 248 5.84 -20.78 -15.32
CA VAL A 248 4.49 -21.36 -15.41
C VAL A 248 4.04 -21.50 -16.87
N TYR A 249 4.67 -20.77 -17.81
CA TYR A 249 4.49 -21.03 -19.25
C TYR A 249 5.30 -22.22 -19.79
N GLU A 250 6.27 -22.77 -19.05
CA GLU A 250 7.13 -23.87 -19.56
C GLU A 250 7.26 -25.13 -18.68
N THR A 251 7.11 -25.07 -17.35
CA THR A 251 7.18 -26.28 -16.50
C THR A 251 6.22 -26.23 -15.31
N SER A 252 4.94 -26.53 -15.58
CA SER A 252 3.93 -26.83 -14.58
C SER A 252 4.16 -28.22 -13.95
N SER A 253 4.67 -28.29 -12.71
CA SER A 253 4.20 -29.25 -11.69
C SER A 253 4.77 -28.92 -10.29
N GLU A 254 3.85 -28.77 -9.32
CA GLU A 254 4.02 -28.87 -7.86
C GLU A 254 4.49 -27.65 -7.02
N ASN A 255 3.62 -26.62 -6.93
CA ASN A 255 3.30 -25.91 -5.67
C ASN A 255 1.93 -25.22 -5.86
N GLU A 256 0.87 -25.81 -5.31
CA GLU A 256 -0.53 -25.43 -5.58
C GLU A 256 -0.87 -24.01 -5.09
N ASN A 257 -1.22 -23.11 -6.00
CA ASN A 257 -1.94 -21.89 -5.67
C ASN A 257 -3.35 -22.29 -5.19
N HIS A 258 -3.56 -22.32 -3.88
CA HIS A 258 -4.81 -22.81 -3.27
C HIS A 258 -6.08 -22.08 -3.73
N TYR A 259 -5.98 -20.87 -4.31
CA TYR A 259 -7.12 -20.16 -4.90
C TYR A 259 -7.53 -20.72 -6.27
N ASP A 260 -6.68 -21.49 -6.94
CA ASP A 260 -7.04 -22.26 -8.14
C ASP A 260 -8.16 -23.26 -7.81
N LEU A 261 -8.22 -23.79 -6.58
CA LEU A 261 -9.31 -24.65 -6.11
C LEU A 261 -10.66 -23.90 -6.07
N LEU A 262 -10.64 -22.62 -5.71
CA LEU A 262 -11.83 -21.77 -5.80
C LEU A 262 -12.22 -21.53 -7.26
N ALA A 263 -11.25 -21.30 -8.15
CA ALA A 263 -11.51 -21.19 -9.59
C ALA A 263 -12.12 -22.48 -10.16
N LEU A 264 -11.60 -23.65 -9.80
CA LEU A 264 -12.13 -24.95 -10.18
C LEU A 264 -13.56 -25.14 -9.66
N TYR A 265 -13.80 -24.89 -8.38
CA TYR A 265 -15.13 -24.98 -7.77
C TYR A 265 -16.17 -24.12 -8.51
N LEU A 266 -15.80 -22.87 -8.83
CA LEU A 266 -16.66 -21.93 -9.56
C LEU A 266 -16.86 -22.36 -11.02
N ARG A 267 -15.83 -22.89 -11.68
CA ARG A 267 -15.90 -23.39 -13.06
C ARG A 267 -16.82 -24.60 -13.18
N GLU A 268 -16.80 -25.49 -12.19
CA GLU A 268 -17.62 -26.72 -12.14
C GLU A 268 -19.10 -26.47 -11.86
N ARG A 269 -19.49 -25.25 -11.45
CA ARG A 269 -20.91 -24.91 -11.28
C ARG A 269 -21.68 -25.11 -12.59
N PRO A 270 -22.95 -25.54 -12.55
CA PRO A 270 -23.79 -25.63 -13.73
C PRO A 270 -23.83 -24.31 -14.51
N ARG A 271 -23.89 -24.37 -15.85
CA ARG A 271 -23.97 -23.16 -16.70
C ARG A 271 -25.25 -22.34 -16.46
N THR A 272 -26.29 -22.97 -15.94
CA THR A 272 -27.56 -22.31 -15.56
C THR A 272 -27.44 -21.50 -14.28
N GLU A 273 -26.47 -21.81 -13.42
CA GLU A 273 -26.20 -21.09 -12.18
C GLU A 273 -25.41 -19.81 -12.49
N LYS A 274 -26.07 -18.66 -12.32
CA LYS A 274 -25.49 -17.34 -12.63
C LYS A 274 -24.82 -16.69 -11.42
N GLU A 275 -25.21 -17.06 -10.21
CA GLU A 275 -24.68 -16.53 -8.96
C GLU A 275 -24.44 -17.66 -7.96
N VAL A 276 -23.38 -17.53 -7.17
CA VAL A 276 -23.03 -18.46 -6.09
C VAL A 276 -22.72 -17.65 -4.85
N ALA A 277 -23.47 -17.90 -3.78
CA ALA A 277 -23.20 -17.32 -2.47
C ALA A 277 -22.35 -18.29 -1.64
N LEU A 278 -21.26 -17.77 -1.07
CA LEU A 278 -20.37 -18.51 -0.17
C LEU A 278 -20.13 -17.67 1.10
N THR A 279 -20.01 -18.34 2.23
CA THR A 279 -19.42 -17.77 3.44
C THR A 279 -17.90 -17.80 3.33
N PHE A 280 -17.20 -16.96 4.10
CA PHE A 280 -15.74 -16.97 4.16
C PHE A 280 -15.21 -18.34 4.59
N ARG A 281 -15.92 -19.02 5.51
CA ARG A 281 -15.59 -20.39 5.94
C ARG A 281 -15.75 -21.42 4.82
N GLU A 282 -16.76 -21.30 3.97
CA GLU A 282 -16.92 -22.18 2.80
C GLU A 282 -15.80 -21.92 1.79
N VAL A 283 -15.41 -20.66 1.57
CA VAL A 283 -14.23 -20.33 0.75
C VAL A 283 -12.98 -20.98 1.32
N GLU A 284 -12.71 -20.86 2.63
CA GLU A 284 -11.60 -21.51 3.33
C GLU A 284 -11.60 -23.04 3.15
N THR A 285 -12.78 -23.65 3.19
CA THR A 285 -12.95 -25.09 2.96
C THR A 285 -12.62 -25.47 1.52
N ILE A 286 -13.06 -24.67 0.54
CA ILE A 286 -12.78 -24.89 -0.89
C ILE A 286 -11.29 -24.75 -1.19
N ILE A 287 -10.65 -23.69 -0.69
CA ILE A 287 -9.20 -23.45 -0.88
C ILE A 287 -8.33 -24.33 0.01
N ARG A 288 -8.92 -25.11 0.94
CA ARG A 288 -8.20 -25.96 1.90
C ARG A 288 -7.18 -25.18 2.74
N GLY A 289 -7.52 -23.97 3.14
CA GLY A 289 -6.64 -23.05 3.85
C GLY A 289 -7.41 -21.94 4.55
N GLN A 290 -6.74 -21.16 5.39
CA GLN A 290 -7.35 -20.00 6.06
C GLN A 290 -7.26 -18.75 5.19
N LEU A 291 -8.33 -17.95 5.18
CA LEU A 291 -8.29 -16.63 4.56
C LEU A 291 -7.42 -15.72 5.41
N PRO A 292 -6.57 -14.87 4.80
CA PRO A 292 -5.76 -13.92 5.54
C PRO A 292 -6.65 -12.91 6.28
N SER A 293 -6.15 -12.33 7.38
CA SER A 293 -6.87 -11.30 8.14
C SER A 293 -7.34 -10.13 7.26
N SER A 294 -6.57 -9.80 6.22
CA SER A 294 -6.92 -8.77 5.24
C SER A 294 -8.22 -9.06 4.47
N ALA A 295 -8.52 -10.32 4.15
CA ALA A 295 -9.77 -10.72 3.52
C ALA A 295 -11.00 -10.45 4.41
N ARG A 296 -10.79 -10.46 5.74
CA ARG A 296 -11.84 -10.18 6.74
C ARG A 296 -11.94 -8.71 7.11
N GLN A 297 -10.86 -7.95 6.98
CA GLN A 297 -10.79 -6.54 7.38
C GLN A 297 -11.05 -5.57 6.24
N HIS A 298 -10.74 -5.96 4.99
CA HIS A 298 -10.71 -5.03 3.87
C HIS A 298 -11.54 -5.56 2.70
N ARG A 299 -12.66 -4.87 2.39
CA ARG A 299 -13.47 -5.17 1.20
C ARG A 299 -12.68 -5.06 -0.12
N SER A 300 -11.62 -4.26 -0.17
CA SER A 300 -10.72 -4.16 -1.33
C SER A 300 -9.97 -5.45 -1.65
N TRP A 301 -9.79 -6.35 -0.68
CA TRP A 301 -9.19 -7.67 -0.91
C TRP A 301 -9.99 -8.52 -1.92
N TRP A 302 -11.30 -8.31 -1.95
CA TRP A 302 -12.27 -8.99 -2.83
C TRP A 302 -12.62 -8.18 -4.08
N ALA A 303 -11.85 -7.12 -4.40
CA ALA A 303 -12.07 -6.35 -5.62
C ALA A 303 -11.76 -7.20 -6.87
N ASN A 304 -12.50 -6.99 -7.95
CA ASN A 304 -12.23 -7.63 -9.23
C ASN A 304 -11.15 -6.86 -9.97
N ASP A 305 -9.92 -7.02 -9.50
CA ASP A 305 -8.73 -6.47 -10.13
C ASP A 305 -8.06 -7.57 -10.96
N SER A 306 -7.81 -7.31 -12.23
CA SER A 306 -7.13 -8.28 -13.11
C SER A 306 -5.60 -8.18 -13.06
N ILE A 307 -5.02 -7.22 -12.34
CA ILE A 307 -3.60 -6.91 -12.38
C ILE A 307 -2.91 -7.18 -11.05
N VAL A 308 -3.37 -6.53 -9.97
CA VAL A 308 -2.58 -6.46 -8.73
C VAL A 308 -2.77 -7.69 -7.85
N ASN A 309 -3.97 -8.25 -7.86
CA ASN A 309 -4.41 -9.26 -6.90
C ASN A 309 -4.47 -10.65 -7.55
N VAL A 310 -3.52 -11.54 -7.19
CA VAL A 310 -3.43 -12.92 -7.72
C VAL A 310 -4.71 -13.72 -7.43
N GLN A 311 -5.32 -13.51 -6.26
CA GLN A 311 -6.55 -14.21 -5.89
C GLN A 311 -7.72 -13.82 -6.80
N SER A 312 -7.81 -12.55 -7.23
CA SER A 312 -8.95 -12.11 -8.06
C SER A 312 -8.86 -12.59 -9.49
N GLN A 313 -7.65 -12.75 -10.01
CA GLN A 313 -7.42 -13.40 -11.30
C GLN A 313 -8.03 -14.81 -11.33
N GLN A 314 -7.99 -15.56 -10.23
CA GLN A 314 -8.51 -16.94 -10.18
C GLN A 314 -10.01 -17.03 -10.48
N TRP A 315 -10.85 -16.23 -9.81
CA TRP A 315 -12.28 -16.26 -10.11
C TRP A 315 -12.59 -15.58 -11.46
N LEU A 316 -11.84 -14.56 -11.87
CA LEU A 316 -12.00 -13.92 -13.18
C LEU A 316 -11.69 -14.89 -14.32
N ASP A 317 -10.66 -15.72 -14.21
CA ASP A 317 -10.28 -16.74 -15.18
C ASP A 317 -11.23 -17.94 -15.18
N ALA A 318 -11.95 -18.15 -14.07
CA ALA A 318 -13.12 -19.02 -14.04
C ALA A 318 -14.36 -18.41 -14.70
N SER A 319 -14.28 -17.19 -15.25
CA SER A 319 -15.42 -16.40 -15.77
C SER A 319 -16.46 -16.04 -14.70
N TRP A 320 -15.98 -15.68 -13.51
CA TRP A 320 -16.77 -15.15 -12.40
C TRP A 320 -16.19 -13.84 -11.89
N ARG A 321 -17.03 -13.02 -11.26
CA ARG A 321 -16.62 -11.82 -10.52
C ARG A 321 -17.28 -11.83 -9.15
N VAL A 322 -16.69 -11.15 -8.18
CA VAL A 322 -17.37 -10.77 -6.95
C VAL A 322 -18.40 -9.68 -7.30
N SER A 323 -19.68 -9.96 -7.10
CA SER A 323 -20.77 -9.01 -7.34
C SER A 323 -21.23 -8.31 -6.07
N ARG A 324 -21.26 -9.04 -4.94
CA ARG A 324 -21.63 -8.51 -3.63
C ARG A 324 -20.80 -9.15 -2.53
N ILE A 325 -20.58 -8.37 -1.48
CA ILE A 325 -19.89 -8.83 -0.28
C ILE A 325 -20.48 -8.15 0.94
N ASN A 326 -20.74 -8.94 1.97
CA ASN A 326 -21.18 -8.52 3.29
C ASN A 326 -20.08 -8.91 4.29
N MET A 327 -19.32 -7.92 4.74
CA MET A 327 -18.20 -8.14 5.65
C MET A 327 -18.67 -8.59 7.04
N SER A 328 -19.81 -8.06 7.52
CA SER A 328 -20.35 -8.40 8.85
C SER A 328 -20.92 -9.82 8.93
N GLU A 329 -21.53 -10.30 7.85
CA GLU A 329 -22.01 -11.69 7.75
C GLU A 329 -20.96 -12.65 7.20
N GLU A 330 -19.79 -12.14 6.82
CA GLU A 330 -18.72 -12.90 6.17
C GLU A 330 -19.22 -13.70 4.96
N LYS A 331 -20.04 -13.05 4.13
CA LYS A 331 -20.63 -13.64 2.92
C LYS A 331 -20.20 -12.91 1.67
N ILE A 332 -19.98 -13.69 0.61
CA ILE A 332 -19.64 -13.20 -0.70
C ILE A 332 -20.51 -13.85 -1.77
N ILE A 333 -20.86 -13.08 -2.79
CA ILE A 333 -21.60 -13.55 -3.96
C ILE A 333 -20.70 -13.39 -5.17
N PHE A 334 -20.45 -14.50 -5.84
CA PHE A 334 -19.83 -14.54 -7.15
C PHE A 334 -20.93 -14.57 -8.22
N SER A 335 -20.77 -13.81 -9.29
CA SER A 335 -21.66 -13.87 -10.46
C SER A 335 -20.84 -14.15 -11.73
N ARG A 336 -21.38 -14.94 -12.65
CA ARG A 336 -20.72 -15.20 -13.94
C ARG A 336 -20.57 -13.92 -14.73
N ILE A 337 -19.49 -13.84 -15.50
CA ILE A 337 -19.21 -12.73 -16.42
C ILE A 337 -19.16 -13.22 -17.86
N THR A 338 -19.64 -12.37 -18.75
CA THR A 338 -19.47 -12.50 -20.20
C THR A 338 -18.06 -12.08 -20.63
N LYS A 339 -17.67 -12.44 -21.85
CA LYS A 339 -16.41 -11.96 -22.45
C LYS A 339 -16.30 -10.44 -22.43
N ARG A 340 -17.40 -9.73 -22.73
CA ARG A 340 -17.43 -8.27 -22.76
C ARG A 340 -17.26 -7.66 -21.37
N GLU A 341 -17.92 -8.22 -20.35
CA GLU A 341 -17.74 -7.81 -18.97
C GLU A 341 -16.30 -8.04 -18.49
N ARG A 342 -15.66 -9.15 -18.89
CA ARG A 342 -14.23 -9.38 -18.62
C ARG A 342 -13.36 -8.29 -19.25
N GLN A 343 -13.60 -7.93 -20.51
CA GLN A 343 -12.83 -6.87 -21.17
C GLN A 343 -12.95 -5.53 -20.44
N TYR A 344 -14.15 -5.15 -19.97
CA TYR A 344 -14.31 -3.95 -19.15
C TYR A 344 -13.56 -4.03 -17.82
N ILE A 345 -13.59 -5.19 -17.14
CA ILE A 345 -12.81 -5.41 -15.91
C ILE A 345 -11.32 -5.20 -16.18
N ASP A 346 -10.80 -5.80 -17.25
CA ASP A 346 -9.38 -5.69 -17.60
C ASP A 346 -9.00 -4.25 -17.93
N PHE A 347 -9.77 -3.58 -18.79
CA PHE A 347 -9.52 -2.20 -19.19
C PHE A 347 -9.54 -1.25 -17.98
N PHE A 348 -10.55 -1.35 -17.12
CA PHE A 348 -10.65 -0.47 -15.95
C PHE A 348 -9.63 -0.79 -14.88
N SER A 349 -9.20 -2.06 -14.71
CA SER A 349 -8.09 -2.39 -13.81
C SER A 349 -6.81 -1.68 -14.26
N GLU A 350 -6.50 -1.72 -15.56
CA GLU A 350 -5.31 -1.06 -16.13
C GLU A 350 -5.41 0.48 -16.03
N LEU A 351 -6.59 1.04 -16.27
CA LEU A 351 -6.81 2.49 -16.13
C LEU A 351 -6.67 2.94 -14.67
N LEU A 352 -7.23 2.21 -13.71
CA LEU A 352 -7.13 2.56 -12.30
C LEU A 352 -5.68 2.52 -11.80
N GLN A 353 -4.90 1.54 -12.25
CA GLN A 353 -3.47 1.50 -11.96
C GLN A 353 -2.75 2.76 -12.47
N ALA A 354 -2.99 3.16 -13.73
CA ALA A 354 -2.40 4.37 -14.30
C ALA A 354 -2.80 5.65 -13.53
N LEU A 355 -4.04 5.73 -13.05
CA LEU A 355 -4.51 6.86 -12.22
C LEU A 355 -3.85 6.88 -10.84
N GLN A 356 -3.61 5.71 -10.24
CA GLN A 356 -2.90 5.60 -8.97
C GLN A 356 -1.43 6.02 -9.11
N GLU A 357 -0.76 5.65 -10.21
CA GLU A 357 0.61 6.08 -10.52
C GLU A 357 0.72 7.59 -10.72
N LYS A 358 -0.36 8.24 -11.19
CA LYS A 358 -0.49 9.70 -11.29
C LYS A 358 -0.84 10.40 -9.98
N HIS A 359 -1.06 9.66 -8.88
CA HIS A 359 -1.38 10.19 -7.55
C HIS A 359 -2.63 11.10 -7.52
N LEU A 360 -3.59 10.88 -8.40
CA LEU A 360 -4.83 11.65 -8.41
C LEU A 360 -5.63 11.38 -7.13
N PRO A 361 -6.10 12.41 -6.40
CA PRO A 361 -6.80 12.16 -5.15
C PRO A 361 -8.18 11.51 -5.42
N TYR A 362 -8.45 10.42 -4.69
CA TYR A 362 -9.71 9.67 -4.68
C TYR A 362 -10.11 9.30 -3.24
N HIS A 363 -11.38 9.01 -2.99
CA HIS A 363 -11.85 8.62 -1.64
C HIS A 363 -11.64 7.14 -1.35
N ARG A 364 -12.03 6.30 -2.31
CA ARG A 364 -11.93 4.84 -2.23
C ARG A 364 -11.67 4.31 -3.63
N LEU A 365 -10.67 3.44 -3.77
CA LEU A 365 -10.39 2.83 -5.06
C LEU A 365 -11.62 2.01 -5.51
N PRO A 366 -12.20 2.31 -6.68
CA PRO A 366 -13.32 1.55 -7.20
C PRO A 366 -12.87 0.14 -7.59
N SER A 367 -13.79 -0.81 -7.51
CA SER A 367 -13.58 -2.15 -8.06
C SER A 367 -14.29 -2.21 -9.40
N PRO A 368 -13.61 -2.59 -10.49
CA PRO A 368 -14.29 -2.95 -11.73
C PRO A 368 -15.33 -4.03 -11.44
N ASP A 369 -16.48 -3.94 -12.10
CA ASP A 369 -17.58 -4.88 -11.93
C ASP A 369 -18.16 -5.32 -13.27
N GLY A 370 -17.44 -5.10 -14.37
CA GLY A 370 -17.85 -5.47 -15.72
C GLY A 370 -18.86 -4.54 -16.38
N ARG A 371 -19.26 -3.44 -15.72
CA ARG A 371 -20.01 -2.36 -16.38
C ARG A 371 -19.13 -1.64 -17.38
N ASN A 372 -19.76 -1.01 -18.37
CA ASN A 372 -19.10 -0.15 -19.35
C ASN A 372 -18.71 1.22 -18.79
N TRP A 373 -18.82 1.43 -17.48
CA TRP A 373 -18.45 2.65 -16.79
C TRP A 373 -17.89 2.35 -15.42
N ILE A 374 -17.07 3.26 -14.89
CA ILE A 374 -16.55 3.18 -13.52
C ILE A 374 -16.51 4.57 -12.90
N LEU A 375 -17.02 4.67 -11.67
CA LEU A 375 -16.94 5.89 -10.88
C LEU A 375 -15.55 6.00 -10.28
N TRP A 376 -14.86 7.10 -10.56
CA TRP A 376 -13.56 7.41 -10.01
C TRP A 376 -13.67 8.11 -8.66
N ARG A 377 -14.48 9.17 -8.60
CA ARG A 377 -14.58 10.02 -7.40
C ARG A 377 -15.96 10.64 -7.27
N TRP A 378 -16.47 10.67 -6.03
CA TRP A 378 -17.62 11.50 -5.67
C TRP A 378 -17.15 12.90 -5.30
N ILE A 379 -17.93 13.91 -5.69
CA ILE A 379 -17.77 15.29 -5.24
C ILE A 379 -19.05 15.64 -4.46
N PRO A 380 -18.97 15.70 -3.11
CA PRO A 380 -20.14 15.87 -2.26
C PRO A 380 -20.54 17.35 -2.12
N ASP A 381 -21.82 17.58 -1.81
CA ASP A 381 -22.35 18.84 -1.28
C ASP A 381 -22.84 18.56 0.13
N LYS A 382 -22.21 19.20 1.13
CA LYS A 382 -22.52 19.03 2.56
C LYS A 382 -22.63 17.56 3.00
N GLY A 383 -21.78 16.71 2.42
CA GLY A 383 -21.71 15.27 2.69
C GLY A 383 -22.65 14.39 1.85
N ALA A 384 -23.53 14.96 1.04
CA ALA A 384 -24.38 14.21 0.11
C ALA A 384 -23.65 13.99 -1.24
N PRO A 385 -23.66 12.76 -1.81
CA PRO A 385 -23.03 12.47 -3.10
C PRO A 385 -23.89 13.01 -4.24
N VAL A 386 -23.65 14.26 -4.66
CA VAL A 386 -24.47 14.97 -5.65
C VAL A 386 -23.87 14.98 -7.07
N THR A 387 -22.55 14.87 -7.18
CA THR A 387 -21.85 14.81 -8.47
C THR A 387 -20.72 13.79 -8.41
N SER A 388 -20.33 13.25 -9.57
CA SER A 388 -19.27 12.25 -9.65
C SER A 388 -18.41 12.40 -10.91
N LEU A 389 -17.13 12.08 -10.77
CA LEU A 389 -16.21 11.90 -11.87
C LEU A 389 -16.24 10.43 -12.30
N VAL A 390 -16.50 10.20 -13.58
CA VAL A 390 -16.81 8.88 -14.13
C VAL A 390 -16.04 8.70 -15.44
N PHE A 391 -15.64 7.46 -15.70
CA PHE A 391 -15.21 7.01 -17.01
C PHE A 391 -16.29 6.15 -17.63
N SER A 392 -16.61 6.31 -18.93
CA SER A 392 -17.60 5.46 -19.58
C SER A 392 -17.35 5.21 -21.06
N PHE A 393 -17.56 3.97 -21.50
CA PHE A 393 -17.76 3.63 -22.91
C PHE A 393 -19.21 3.90 -23.30
N THR A 394 -19.43 4.62 -24.39
CA THR A 394 -20.74 4.92 -24.93
C THR A 394 -21.18 3.85 -25.92
N HIS A 395 -22.45 3.90 -26.33
CA HIS A 395 -22.96 3.07 -27.43
C HIS A 395 -22.60 3.63 -28.81
N SER A 396 -22.01 4.83 -28.87
CA SER A 396 -21.65 5.56 -30.10
C SER A 396 -20.18 5.42 -30.47
N HIS A 397 -19.55 4.31 -30.08
CA HIS A 397 -18.13 4.04 -30.34
C HIS A 397 -17.18 5.11 -29.74
N SER A 398 -17.55 5.68 -28.58
CA SER A 398 -16.76 6.72 -27.89
C SER A 398 -16.49 6.34 -26.44
N PHE A 399 -15.46 6.95 -25.85
CA PHE A 399 -15.13 6.87 -24.44
C PHE A 399 -15.15 8.27 -23.84
N ARG A 400 -15.56 8.37 -22.58
CA ARG A 400 -15.75 9.64 -21.89
C ARG A 400 -15.02 9.70 -20.57
N VAL A 401 -14.47 10.87 -20.30
CA VAL A 401 -14.11 11.37 -18.97
C VAL A 401 -15.15 12.42 -18.61
N GLU A 402 -16.01 12.14 -17.63
CA GLU A 402 -17.21 12.96 -17.41
C GLU A 402 -17.39 13.38 -15.95
N LEU A 403 -17.91 14.59 -15.78
CA LEU A 403 -18.59 15.05 -14.58
C LEU A 403 -20.08 14.74 -14.75
N TYR A 404 -20.57 13.81 -13.95
CA TYR A 404 -21.97 13.41 -13.91
C TYR A 404 -22.67 14.11 -12.74
N ILE A 405 -23.74 14.85 -13.04
CA ILE A 405 -24.49 15.65 -12.06
C ILE A 405 -25.82 14.97 -11.80
N ASP A 406 -25.99 14.38 -10.62
CA ASP A 406 -27.24 13.75 -10.21
C ASP A 406 -27.47 13.84 -8.69
N THR A 407 -28.08 14.95 -8.28
CA THR A 407 -28.50 15.24 -6.91
C THR A 407 -29.80 14.54 -6.50
N ARG A 408 -30.42 13.75 -7.40
CA ARG A 408 -31.81 13.26 -7.31
C ARG A 408 -32.90 14.33 -7.43
N ASP A 409 -32.52 15.56 -7.73
CA ASP A 409 -33.42 16.68 -8.01
C ASP A 409 -33.08 17.25 -9.39
N LYS A 410 -34.05 17.18 -10.31
CA LYS A 410 -33.89 17.60 -11.71
C LYS A 410 -33.58 19.09 -11.81
N GLU A 411 -34.30 19.94 -11.08
CA GLU A 411 -34.12 21.40 -11.15
C GLU A 411 -32.77 21.80 -10.57
N ARG A 412 -32.39 21.20 -9.44
CA ARG A 412 -31.07 21.41 -8.85
C ARG A 412 -29.94 20.99 -9.78
N ASN A 413 -30.07 19.85 -10.48
CA ASN A 413 -29.07 19.41 -11.46
C ASN A 413 -28.92 20.41 -12.61
N LYS A 414 -30.00 21.06 -13.03
CA LYS A 414 -29.95 22.08 -14.07
C LYS A 414 -29.31 23.37 -13.58
N LEU A 415 -29.61 23.80 -12.35
CA LEU A 415 -28.97 24.96 -11.74
C LEU A 415 -27.45 24.77 -11.59
N ILE A 416 -26.99 23.60 -11.14
CA ILE A 416 -25.55 23.30 -11.06
C ILE A 416 -24.91 23.33 -12.45
N PHE A 417 -25.57 22.71 -13.43
CA PHE A 417 -25.08 22.71 -14.81
C PHE A 417 -25.02 24.13 -15.39
N ASP A 418 -26.06 24.92 -15.23
CA ASP A 418 -26.17 26.28 -15.76
C ASP A 418 -25.10 27.18 -15.14
N ALA A 419 -24.86 27.07 -13.83
CA ALA A 419 -23.79 27.80 -13.14
C ALA A 419 -22.39 27.43 -13.65
N LEU A 420 -22.13 26.15 -13.98
CA LEU A 420 -20.88 25.74 -14.64
C LEU A 420 -20.81 26.26 -16.08
N TYR A 421 -21.92 26.24 -16.81
CA TYR A 421 -21.99 26.68 -18.20
C TYR A 421 -21.76 28.20 -18.37
N GLU A 422 -22.16 29.00 -17.39
CA GLU A 422 -21.82 30.42 -17.32
C GLU A 422 -20.29 30.65 -17.26
N ARG A 423 -19.55 29.72 -16.64
CA ARG A 423 -18.08 29.73 -16.53
C ARG A 423 -17.37 28.91 -17.60
N ARG A 424 -18.08 28.50 -18.67
CA ARG A 424 -17.54 27.57 -19.68
C ARG A 424 -16.28 28.08 -20.37
N GLU A 425 -16.14 29.39 -20.60
CA GLU A 425 -14.95 29.92 -21.31
C GLU A 425 -13.71 29.84 -20.40
N ASP A 426 -13.85 30.17 -19.11
CA ASP A 426 -12.78 30.00 -18.11
C ASP A 426 -12.40 28.52 -17.95
N ILE A 427 -13.39 27.62 -17.95
CA ILE A 427 -13.17 26.17 -17.89
C ILE A 427 -12.41 25.68 -19.12
N LYS A 428 -12.77 26.17 -20.32
CA LYS A 428 -12.06 25.82 -21.56
C LYS A 428 -10.62 26.34 -21.55
N GLU A 429 -10.40 27.56 -21.06
CA GLU A 429 -9.06 28.13 -20.93
C GLU A 429 -8.17 27.27 -20.02
N GLU A 430 -8.68 26.83 -18.87
CA GLU A 430 -7.92 25.97 -17.93
C GLU A 430 -7.69 24.54 -18.44
N LEU A 431 -8.59 24.02 -19.29
CA LEU A 431 -8.43 22.71 -19.92
C LEU A 431 -7.49 22.72 -21.13
N GLY A 432 -7.19 23.90 -21.69
CA GLY A 432 -6.30 24.05 -22.84
C GLY A 432 -6.78 23.21 -24.05
N GLU A 433 -5.88 22.43 -24.64
CA GLU A 433 -6.18 21.60 -25.83
C GLU A 433 -7.29 20.56 -25.58
N LEU A 434 -7.48 20.10 -24.33
CA LEU A 434 -8.56 19.17 -23.99
C LEU A 434 -9.95 19.80 -24.18
N ALA A 435 -10.06 21.13 -24.17
CA ALA A 435 -11.33 21.83 -24.37
C ALA A 435 -11.99 21.55 -25.72
N GLU A 436 -11.23 21.13 -26.74
CA GLU A 436 -11.77 20.76 -28.05
C GLU A 436 -12.66 19.50 -27.99
N ALA A 437 -12.42 18.64 -27.00
CA ALA A 437 -13.18 17.42 -26.76
C ALA A 437 -14.34 17.63 -25.76
N LEU A 438 -14.52 18.84 -25.23
CA LEU A 438 -15.45 19.14 -24.15
C LEU A 438 -16.87 19.40 -24.65
N GLU A 439 -17.80 18.54 -24.23
CA GLU A 439 -19.22 18.63 -24.55
C GLU A 439 -20.07 18.96 -23.32
N TRP A 440 -21.11 19.76 -23.55
CA TRP A 440 -22.01 20.29 -22.52
C TRP A 440 -23.42 19.73 -22.72
N GLU A 441 -23.77 18.74 -21.91
CA GLU A 441 -25.02 17.99 -22.04
C GLU A 441 -25.98 18.30 -20.90
N ARG A 442 -26.80 19.35 -21.07
CA ARG A 442 -27.81 19.74 -20.07
C ARG A 442 -28.88 18.67 -19.86
N MET A 443 -29.18 17.88 -20.91
CA MET A 443 -30.18 16.79 -20.89
C MET A 443 -31.53 17.23 -20.30
N ASN A 444 -32.20 18.21 -20.94
CA ASN A 444 -33.40 18.87 -20.41
C ASN A 444 -34.54 17.92 -20.04
N ASP A 445 -34.69 16.82 -20.77
CA ASP A 445 -35.75 15.84 -20.50
C ASP A 445 -35.38 14.86 -19.38
N ASN A 446 -34.08 14.70 -19.09
CA ASN A 446 -33.56 13.81 -18.06
C ASN A 446 -33.34 14.54 -16.73
N GLN A 447 -33.32 13.76 -15.64
CA GLN A 447 -32.97 14.26 -14.31
C GLN A 447 -31.51 14.74 -14.26
N ALA A 448 -30.57 13.91 -14.68
CA ALA A 448 -29.14 14.21 -14.63
C ALA A 448 -28.71 15.24 -15.69
N SER A 449 -27.54 15.82 -15.48
CA SER A 449 -26.80 16.63 -16.46
C SER A 449 -25.36 16.10 -16.55
N ARG A 450 -24.65 16.41 -17.64
CA ARG A 450 -23.28 15.93 -17.84
C ARG A 450 -22.40 16.98 -18.53
N ILE A 451 -21.15 17.03 -18.12
CA ILE A 451 -20.06 17.71 -18.85
C ILE A 451 -18.99 16.66 -19.08
N ALA A 452 -18.56 16.46 -20.32
CA ALA A 452 -17.68 15.33 -20.65
C ALA A 452 -16.66 15.64 -21.73
N LEU A 453 -15.45 15.11 -21.57
CA LEU A 453 -14.45 14.99 -22.61
C LEU A 453 -14.72 13.72 -23.41
N TYR A 454 -14.85 13.84 -24.73
CA TYR A 454 -15.06 12.72 -25.64
C TYR A 454 -13.78 12.31 -26.37
N HIS A 455 -13.57 11.00 -26.49
CA HIS A 455 -12.52 10.42 -27.33
C HIS A 455 -13.09 9.23 -28.10
N ALA A 456 -12.65 9.01 -29.34
CA ALA A 456 -13.04 7.81 -30.08
C ALA A 456 -12.46 6.56 -29.41
N GLY A 457 -13.26 5.50 -29.28
CA GLY A 457 -12.75 4.26 -28.69
C GLY A 457 -13.82 3.29 -28.24
N GLU A 458 -13.53 2.02 -28.41
CA GLU A 458 -14.42 0.92 -28.06
C GLU A 458 -13.70 -0.19 -27.31
N ILE A 459 -14.41 -0.88 -26.42
CA ILE A 459 -13.84 -2.00 -25.67
C ILE A 459 -13.42 -3.19 -26.56
N THR A 460 -13.92 -3.23 -27.80
CA THR A 460 -13.59 -4.24 -28.81
C THR A 460 -12.41 -3.85 -29.70
N ASP A 461 -11.81 -2.68 -29.48
CA ASP A 461 -10.64 -2.22 -30.22
C ASP A 461 -9.40 -3.10 -29.98
N THR A 462 -8.39 -2.89 -30.82
CA THR A 462 -7.10 -3.57 -30.66
C THR A 462 -6.44 -3.21 -29.34
N LYS A 463 -5.59 -4.11 -28.82
CA LYS A 463 -4.85 -3.86 -27.57
C LYS A 463 -4.06 -2.55 -27.60
N SER A 464 -3.45 -2.21 -28.74
CA SER A 464 -2.71 -0.96 -28.91
C SER A 464 -3.60 0.28 -28.78
N ASN A 465 -4.79 0.25 -29.40
CA ASN A 465 -5.74 1.34 -29.30
C ASN A 465 -6.29 1.48 -27.89
N LEU A 466 -6.57 0.37 -27.22
CA LEU A 466 -7.01 0.38 -25.82
C LEU A 466 -5.92 0.92 -24.88
N THR A 467 -4.63 0.66 -25.15
CA THR A 467 -3.50 1.28 -24.42
C THR A 467 -3.49 2.79 -24.60
N ALA A 468 -3.52 3.27 -25.84
CA ALA A 468 -3.54 4.70 -26.12
C ALA A 468 -4.78 5.39 -25.50
N LEU A 469 -5.93 4.73 -25.55
CA LEU A 469 -7.16 5.23 -24.94
C LEU A 469 -7.05 5.37 -23.41
N ARG A 470 -6.41 4.42 -22.73
CA ARG A 470 -6.17 4.51 -21.28
C ARG A 470 -5.19 5.61 -20.92
N GLU A 471 -4.10 5.75 -21.67
CA GLU A 471 -3.12 6.82 -21.46
C GLU A 471 -3.79 8.19 -21.61
N TRP A 472 -4.56 8.38 -22.69
CA TRP A 472 -5.38 9.57 -22.88
C TRP A 472 -6.37 9.78 -21.72
N ALA A 473 -7.11 8.75 -21.32
CA ALA A 473 -8.12 8.86 -20.26
C ALA A 473 -7.51 9.26 -18.91
N ALA A 474 -6.34 8.69 -18.57
CA ALA A 474 -5.63 9.03 -17.34
C ALA A 474 -5.11 10.47 -17.36
N GLU A 475 -4.59 10.93 -18.50
CA GLU A 475 -4.15 12.31 -18.70
C GLU A 475 -5.31 13.31 -18.69
N ALA A 476 -6.41 12.96 -19.36
CA ALA A 476 -7.61 13.77 -19.40
C ALA A 476 -8.18 13.92 -17.99
N MET A 477 -8.29 12.84 -17.20
CA MET A 477 -8.76 12.93 -15.81
C MET A 477 -7.82 13.74 -14.91
N SER A 478 -6.50 13.70 -15.14
CA SER A 478 -5.56 14.46 -14.32
C SER A 478 -5.71 15.98 -14.46
N HIS A 479 -6.16 16.44 -15.62
CA HIS A 479 -6.48 17.85 -15.89
C HIS A 479 -7.94 18.18 -15.56
N PHE A 480 -8.86 17.30 -15.94
CA PHE A 480 -10.29 17.52 -15.82
C PHE A 480 -10.75 17.57 -14.36
N GLN A 481 -10.25 16.67 -13.51
CA GLN A 481 -10.63 16.61 -12.10
C GLN A 481 -10.38 17.93 -11.33
N PRO A 482 -9.16 18.50 -11.30
CA PRO A 482 -8.91 19.73 -10.55
C PRO A 482 -9.71 20.92 -11.09
N VAL A 483 -9.88 21.03 -12.41
CA VAL A 483 -10.69 22.10 -13.01
C VAL A 483 -12.15 21.96 -12.60
N MET A 484 -12.76 20.79 -12.77
CA MET A 484 -14.17 20.59 -12.39
C MET A 484 -14.40 20.86 -10.90
N ILE A 485 -13.52 20.40 -10.02
CA ILE A 485 -13.62 20.67 -8.58
C ILE A 485 -13.56 22.17 -8.30
N LYS A 486 -12.58 22.88 -8.87
CA LYS A 486 -12.42 24.34 -8.69
C LYS A 486 -13.68 25.13 -9.02
N PHE A 487 -14.39 24.75 -10.10
CA PHE A 487 -15.60 25.44 -10.53
C PHE A 487 -16.88 24.93 -9.85
N LEU A 488 -16.88 23.70 -9.31
CA LEU A 488 -17.99 23.15 -8.54
C LEU A 488 -18.01 23.63 -7.09
N ASP A 489 -16.84 23.79 -6.46
CA ASP A 489 -16.73 24.15 -5.03
C ASP A 489 -17.51 25.41 -4.62
N PRO A 490 -17.65 26.47 -5.45
CA PRO A 490 -18.49 27.62 -5.12
C PRO A 490 -20.00 27.41 -5.33
N ILE A 491 -20.39 26.35 -6.03
CA ILE A 491 -21.79 26.04 -6.42
C ILE A 491 -22.44 25.11 -5.39
N LEU A 492 -21.68 24.15 -4.89
CA LEU A 492 -22.08 23.14 -3.89
C LEU A 492 -21.89 23.68 -2.46
#